data_AF-A0A7K2MU06-F1
#
_entry.id   AF-A0A7K2MU06-F1
#
_cell.length_a   1.000
_cell.length_b   1.000
_cell.length_c   1.000
_cell.angle_alpha   90.00
_cell.angle_beta   90.00
_cell.angle_gamma   90.00
#
_symmetry.space_group_name_H-M   'P 1'
#
loop_
_entity.id
_entity.type
_entity.pdbx_description
1 polymer ?
#
loop_
_entity_poly.entity_id
_entity_poly.type
_entity_poly.pdbx_seq_one_letter_code
_entity_poly.pdbx_strand_id
1 'polypeptide(L)'
;VVMVLHDLNLATRYSDNLVVMREGAILAQGHPREVITADLLHEAFGLRAKVIDDPVGDRPLIVPIGRTHAELVRPAPELSR
;
A
#
# COMPACT_ATOMS: atom_id res chain seq x y z
N VAL A 1 11.07 -14.18 14.37
CA VAL A 1 10.22 -13.37 15.28
C VAL A 1 8.87 -13.19 14.61
N VAL A 2 7.77 -13.16 15.36
CA VAL A 2 6.44 -12.84 14.82
C VAL A 2 5.99 -11.52 15.43
N MET A 3 5.46 -10.63 14.60
CA MET A 3 4.99 -9.31 15.00
C MET A 3 3.60 -9.09 14.42
N VAL A 4 2.75 -8.35 15.15
CA VAL A 4 1.46 -7.88 14.65
C VAL A 4 1.49 -6.36 14.68
N LEU A 5 1.38 -5.74 13.52
CA LEU A 5 1.48 -4.30 13.34
C LEU A 5 0.20 -3.77 12.68
N HIS A 6 -0.28 -2.64 13.15
CA HIS A 6 -1.39 -1.92 12.53
C HIS A 6 -0.94 -1.08 11.33
N ASP A 7 0.34 -0.72 11.26
CA ASP A 7 0.90 0.06 10.16
C ASP A 7 1.49 -0.84 9.08
N LEU A 8 0.96 -0.72 7.87
CA LEU A 8 1.36 -1.56 6.73
C LEU A 8 2.76 -1.24 6.22
N ASN A 9 3.22 0.01 6.30
CA ASN A 9 4.56 0.39 5.86
C ASN A 9 5.62 -0.12 6.84
N LEU A 10 5.35 -0.09 8.14
CA LEU A 10 6.22 -0.73 9.13
C LEU A 10 6.25 -2.25 8.96
N ALA A 11 5.09 -2.89 8.76
CA ALA A 11 5.03 -4.33 8.49
C ALA A 11 5.87 -4.70 7.26
N THR A 12 5.68 -3.96 6.16
CA THR A 12 6.41 -4.15 4.91
C THR A 12 7.92 -3.97 5.10
N ARG A 13 8.34 -2.87 5.75
CA ARG A 13 9.76 -2.54 5.93
C ARG A 13 10.53 -3.52 6.81
N TYR A 14 9.89 -4.09 7.83
CA TYR A 14 10.61 -4.85 8.86
C TYR A 14 10.35 -6.37 8.85
N SER A 15 9.45 -6.89 8.01
CA SER A 15 9.08 -8.31 8.01
C SER A 15 9.62 -9.04 6.79
N ASP A 16 10.45 -10.06 6.94
CA ASP A 16 10.96 -10.82 5.79
C ASP A 16 9.87 -11.63 5.09
N ASN A 17 8.81 -11.95 5.83
CA ASN A 17 7.62 -12.63 5.34
C ASN A 17 6.37 -11.97 5.94
N LEU A 18 5.41 -11.64 5.09
CA LEU A 18 4.09 -11.13 5.48
C LEU A 18 3.05 -12.24 5.44
N VAL A 19 2.05 -12.13 6.31
CA VAL A 19 0.82 -12.92 6.27
C VAL A 19 -0.33 -11.93 6.33
N VAL A 20 -1.14 -11.88 5.29
CA VAL A 20 -2.35 -11.04 5.22
C VAL A 20 -3.56 -11.94 5.43
N MET A 21 -4.39 -11.58 6.41
CA MET A 21 -5.55 -12.35 6.80
C MET A 21 -6.82 -11.53 6.71
N ARG A 22 -7.93 -12.19 6.35
CA ARG A 22 -9.28 -11.62 6.40
C ARG A 22 -10.26 -12.71 6.83
N GLU A 23 -11.16 -12.37 7.74
CA GLU A 23 -12.22 -13.28 8.23
C GLU A 23 -11.68 -14.63 8.76
N GLY A 24 -10.49 -14.61 9.38
CA GLY A 24 -9.84 -15.80 9.95
C GLY A 24 -9.08 -16.68 8.93
N ALA A 25 -9.11 -16.35 7.64
CA ALA A 25 -8.36 -17.04 6.59
C ALA A 25 -7.15 -16.23 6.12
N ILE A 26 -6.12 -16.93 5.63
CA ILE A 26 -4.95 -16.32 4.97
C ILE A 26 -5.34 -16.01 3.52
N LEU A 27 -5.25 -14.72 3.15
CA LEU A 27 -5.44 -14.26 1.77
C LEU A 27 -4.14 -14.37 0.97
N ALA A 28 -3.02 -13.98 1.58
CA ALA A 28 -1.72 -14.00 0.94
C ALA A 28 -0.60 -14.15 1.98
N GLN A 29 0.49 -14.79 1.58
CA GLN A 29 1.70 -14.94 2.38
C GLN A 29 2.93 -14.98 1.48
N GLY A 30 4.02 -14.36 1.93
CA GLY A 30 5.28 -14.36 1.19
C GLY A 30 6.13 -13.12 1.45
N HIS A 31 7.10 -12.88 0.57
CA HIS A 31 7.94 -11.70 0.67
C HIS A 31 7.10 -10.42 0.45
N PRO A 32 7.38 -9.29 1.14
CA PRO A 32 6.57 -8.09 1.01
C PRO A 32 6.37 -7.57 -0.43
N ARG A 33 7.36 -7.73 -1.31
CA ARG A 33 7.25 -7.36 -2.75
C ARG A 33 6.25 -8.22 -3.53
N GLU A 34 6.03 -9.45 -3.11
CA GLU A 34 5.12 -10.39 -3.78
C GLU A 34 3.70 -10.25 -3.22
N VAL A 35 3.59 -9.95 -1.92
CA VAL A 35 2.31 -9.84 -1.22
C VAL A 35 1.66 -8.48 -1.44
N ILE A 36 2.39 -7.37 -1.25
CA ILE A 36 1.79 -6.04 -1.24
C ILE A 36 1.49 -5.56 -2.66
N THR A 37 0.21 -5.61 -3.01
CA THR A 37 -0.34 -5.09 -4.27
C THR A 37 -1.55 -4.20 -3.99
N ALA A 38 -1.88 -3.29 -4.90
CA ALA A 38 -3.06 -2.42 -4.75
C ALA A 38 -4.36 -3.23 -4.61
N ASP A 39 -4.47 -4.33 -5.35
CA ASP A 39 -5.64 -5.21 -5.32
C ASP A 39 -5.76 -5.94 -3.99
N LEU A 40 -4.66 -6.51 -3.46
CA LEU A 40 -4.68 -7.14 -2.14
C LEU A 40 -5.03 -6.13 -1.03
N LEU A 41 -4.51 -4.90 -1.11
CA LEU A 41 -4.84 -3.86 -0.13
C LEU A 41 -6.32 -3.48 -0.17
N HIS A 42 -6.91 -3.44 -1.36
CA HIS A 42 -8.34 -3.18 -1.52
C HIS A 42 -9.18 -4.35 -1.00
N GLU A 43 -8.80 -5.59 -1.32
CA GLU A 43 -9.51 -6.79 -0.89
C GLU A 43 -9.39 -7.01 0.64
N ALA A 44 -8.19 -6.92 1.21
CA ALA A 44 -7.97 -7.22 2.62
C ALA A 44 -8.46 -6.12 3.56
N PHE A 45 -8.32 -4.85 3.16
CA PHE A 45 -8.51 -3.69 4.06
C PHE A 45 -9.50 -2.65 3.53
N GLY A 46 -10.06 -2.82 2.33
CA GLY A 46 -10.88 -1.78 1.68
C GLY A 46 -10.06 -0.53 1.29
N LEU A 47 -8.73 -0.62 1.31
CA LEU A 47 -7.83 0.51 1.14
C LEU A 47 -7.50 0.73 -0.34
N ARG A 48 -7.89 1.88 -0.88
CA ARG A 48 -7.32 2.36 -2.15
C ARG A 48 -5.97 3.00 -1.90
N ALA A 49 -4.93 2.50 -2.55
CA ALA A 49 -3.57 2.99 -2.40
C ALA A 49 -2.78 2.89 -3.71
N LYS A 50 -1.71 3.68 -3.82
CA LYS A 50 -0.61 3.39 -4.73
C LYS A 50 0.44 2.58 -3.98
N VAL A 51 0.99 1.58 -4.65
CA VAL A 51 2.17 0.84 -4.21
C VAL A 51 3.31 1.26 -5.12
N ILE A 52 4.37 1.81 -4.54
CA ILE A 52 5.54 2.30 -5.26
C ILE A 52 6.81 1.68 -4.65
N ASP A 53 7.93 1.75 -5.36
CA ASP A 53 9.22 1.36 -4.77
C ASP A 53 9.61 2.34 -3.65
N ASP A 54 10.10 1.82 -2.52
CA ASP A 54 10.68 2.63 -1.46
C ASP A 54 12.00 3.25 -1.96
N PRO A 55 12.16 4.59 -1.98
CA PRO A 55 13.39 5.22 -2.47
C PRO A 55 14.63 4.95 -1.61
N VAL A 56 14.46 4.42 -0.39
CA VAL A 56 15.57 4.13 0.53
C VAL A 56 15.67 2.65 0.90
N GLY A 57 14.84 1.79 0.32
CA GLY A 57 14.76 0.36 0.66
C GLY A 57 14.40 -0.50 -0.54
N ASP A 58 14.39 -1.83 -0.35
CA ASP A 58 14.06 -2.81 -1.38
C ASP A 58 12.63 -3.36 -1.24
N ARG A 59 11.78 -2.68 -0.48
CA ARG A 59 10.42 -3.11 -0.17
C ARG A 59 9.42 -2.05 -0.63
N PRO A 60 8.15 -2.42 -0.88
CA PRO A 60 7.19 -1.46 -1.38
C PRO A 60 6.84 -0.40 -0.33
N LEU A 61 6.56 0.82 -0.78
CA LEU A 61 5.96 1.88 0.00
C LEU A 61 4.49 2.04 -0.39
N ILE A 62 3.61 2.04 0.60
CA ILE A 62 2.16 2.14 0.43
C ILE A 62 1.72 3.59 0.68
N VAL A 63 1.10 4.20 -0.32
CA VAL A 63 0.58 5.58 -0.27
C VAL A 63 -0.95 5.55 -0.39
N PRO A 64 -1.68 5.73 0.71
CA PRO A 64 -3.14 5.77 0.71
C PRO A 64 -3.70 6.88 -0.19
N ILE A 65 -4.75 6.57 -0.95
CA ILE A 65 -5.50 7.53 -1.77
C ILE A 65 -6.77 7.92 -1.00
N GLY A 66 -6.66 8.98 -0.19
CA GLY A 66 -7.75 9.53 0.60
C GLY A 66 -8.67 10.52 -0.15
N ARG A 67 -9.76 10.96 0.50
CA ARG A 67 -10.66 11.99 -0.03
C ARG A 67 -10.08 13.42 0.06
N THR A 68 -9.15 13.65 0.97
CA THR A 68 -8.57 14.98 1.26
C THR A 68 -7.38 15.33 0.35
N HIS A 69 -6.85 14.38 -0.43
CA HIS A 69 -5.67 14.56 -1.27
C HIS A 69 -5.91 14.01 -2.68
N ALA A 70 -6.78 14.69 -3.43
CA ALA A 70 -6.94 14.50 -4.87
C ALA A 70 -7.09 15.85 -5.60
N GLU A 71 -6.32 16.87 -5.19
CA GLU A 71 -6.32 18.19 -5.85
C GLU A 71 -4.96 18.61 -6.45
N LEU A 72 -3.99 17.70 -6.58
CA LEU A 72 -2.67 18.08 -7.13
C LEU A 72 -2.52 17.90 -8.65
N VAL A 73 -3.59 17.59 -9.40
CA VAL A 73 -3.57 17.71 -10.87
C VAL A 73 -4.92 18.24 -11.36
N ARG A 74 -5.11 19.57 -11.29
CA ARG A 74 -5.94 20.27 -12.28
C ARG A 74 -4.97 20.85 -13.31
N PRO A 75 -4.99 20.43 -14.59
CA PRO A 75 -4.27 21.19 -15.62
C PRO A 75 -4.84 22.61 -15.63
N ALA A 76 -3.96 23.61 -15.63
CA ALA A 76 -4.35 25.00 -15.71
C ALA A 76 -5.24 25.22 -16.95
N PRO A 77 -6.36 25.98 -16.86
CA PRO A 77 -7.12 26.31 -18.04
C PRO A 77 -6.22 27.08 -19.00
N GLU A 78 -6.05 26.56 -20.22
CA GLU A 78 -5.36 27.26 -21.28
C GLU A 78 -6.05 28.62 -21.47
N LEU A 79 -5.31 29.70 -21.24
CA LEU A 79 -5.77 31.06 -21.49
C LEU A 79 -6.07 31.17 -22.99
N SER A 80 -7.36 31.21 -23.33
CA SER A 80 -7.85 31.62 -24.65
C SER A 80 -7.20 32.95 -25.01
N ARG A 81 -6.37 32.93 -26.05
CA ARG A 81 -6.06 34.11 -26.84
C ARG A 81 -7.33 34.63 -27.52
#